data_AF-A0A2W4LP47-F1
#
_entry.id   AF-A0A2W4LP47-F1
#
_cell.length_a   1.000
_cell.length_b   1.000
_cell.length_c   1.000
_cell.angle_alpha   90.00
_cell.angle_beta   90.00
_cell.angle_gamma   90.00
#
_symmetry.space_group_name_H-M   'P 1'
#
loop_
_entity.id
_entity.type
_entity.pdbx_description
1 polymer ?
#
loop_
_entity_poly.entity_id
_entity_poly.type
_entity_poly.pdbx_seq_one_letter_code
_entity_poly.pdbx_strand_id
1 'polypeptide(L)'
;MLQLLAEAVSGRPTRPHDDAIFDAARQTGRRRAEQGVPLDDVLRSFRFGGRIIWDDLIEHGRDVLPPEVVPEIGTRLWEVVDQTSAEVASAYHHYERSVLRADERRRAMLWEGVLSGRTGQPGFIAEASRVLDLPVEDDYLVIVCDELDIPLAESRLAAHPSAWVDRSDVVVGVIALREPRADQPLELLHGLAAAPPGRLIGVSGVVRGLAGVADGYRQALLALRARAGSRGLSRYDDCLPEALLLSSPDIADDLIRTWLDPLLALPAAEARELIRTLRAWVACAGSTVRTAKAVPCHRNTVVNRLRRIALLIGRPLAEDTPPVELDLALRALAMRSGR
;
A
#
# COMPACT_ATOMS: atom_id res chain seq x y z
N MET A 1 4.07 -3.94 46.83
CA MET A 1 4.33 -2.63 47.46
C MET A 1 4.83 -2.78 48.89
N LEU A 2 4.08 -3.36 49.84
CA LEU A 2 4.56 -3.55 51.22
C LEU A 2 5.85 -4.37 51.34
N GLN A 3 5.97 -5.47 50.58
CA GLN A 3 7.22 -6.26 50.51
C GLN A 3 8.38 -5.46 49.90
N LEU A 4 8.09 -4.60 48.93
CA LEU A 4 9.08 -3.72 48.30
C LEU A 4 9.59 -2.66 49.26
N LEU A 5 8.71 -2.09 50.07
CA LEU A 5 9.04 -1.15 51.13
C LEU A 5 9.87 -1.82 52.23
N ALA A 6 9.53 -3.05 52.62
CA ALA A 6 10.29 -3.79 53.62
C ALA A 6 11.72 -4.11 53.17
N GLU A 7 11.90 -4.54 51.91
CA GLU A 7 13.24 -4.80 51.33
C GLU A 7 14.05 -3.51 51.18
N ALA A 8 13.39 -2.43 50.79
CA ALA A 8 13.96 -1.11 50.62
C ALA A 8 14.44 -0.44 51.94
N VAL A 9 13.71 -0.64 53.04
CA VAL A 9 14.07 -0.12 54.38
C VAL A 9 15.12 -0.99 55.08
N SER A 10 15.25 -2.27 54.72
CA SER A 10 16.19 -3.21 55.36
C SER A 10 17.65 -3.05 54.92
N GLY A 11 17.99 -2.08 54.06
CA GLY A 11 19.37 -1.80 53.61
C GLY A 11 20.06 -2.94 52.84
N ARG A 12 19.32 -3.96 52.37
CA ARG A 12 19.89 -5.02 51.53
C ARG A 12 20.14 -4.44 50.13
N PRO A 13 21.34 -4.60 49.54
CA PRO A 13 21.59 -4.15 48.19
C PRO A 13 20.60 -4.83 47.25
N THR A 14 19.91 -4.03 46.44
CA THR A 14 19.12 -4.48 45.30
C THR A 14 20.02 -5.38 44.45
N ARG A 15 19.73 -6.68 44.46
CA ARG A 15 20.46 -7.65 43.63
C ARG A 15 20.15 -7.36 42.16
N PRO A 16 21.01 -7.76 41.21
CA PRO A 16 20.83 -7.54 39.76
C PRO A 16 19.69 -8.37 39.13
N HIS A 17 18.59 -8.58 39.86
CA HIS A 17 17.30 -9.11 39.42
C HIS A 17 16.18 -8.12 39.81
N ASP A 18 16.43 -6.81 39.64
CA ASP A 18 15.43 -5.75 39.81
C ASP A 18 14.20 -5.94 38.89
N ASP A 19 14.32 -6.74 37.82
CA ASP A 19 13.20 -7.10 36.97
C ASP A 19 12.10 -7.87 37.73
N ALA A 20 12.42 -8.93 38.47
CA ALA A 20 11.39 -9.80 39.06
C ALA A 20 10.50 -9.09 40.11
N ILE A 21 11.05 -8.06 40.74
CA ILE A 21 10.39 -7.25 41.77
C ILE A 21 9.18 -6.47 41.21
N PHE A 22 9.28 -5.98 39.97
CA PHE A 22 8.24 -5.19 39.32
C PHE A 22 7.32 -6.02 38.43
N ASP A 23 7.45 -7.35 38.40
CA ASP A 23 6.57 -8.23 37.61
C ASP A 23 5.09 -8.04 37.97
N ALA A 24 4.78 -7.87 39.25
CA ALA A 24 3.41 -7.58 39.70
C ALA A 24 2.91 -6.22 39.19
N ALA A 25 3.79 -5.22 39.13
CA ALA A 25 3.49 -3.89 38.60
C ALA A 25 3.21 -3.96 37.10
N ARG A 26 4.08 -4.64 36.34
CA ARG A 26 3.90 -4.85 34.89
C ARG A 26 2.67 -5.67 34.56
N GLN A 27 2.41 -6.76 35.30
CA GLN A 27 1.20 -7.57 35.14
C GLN A 27 -0.06 -6.74 35.43
N THR A 28 0.01 -5.85 36.42
CA THR A 28 -1.10 -4.93 36.73
C THR A 28 -1.32 -3.93 35.60
N GLY A 29 -0.27 -3.28 35.09
CA GLY A 29 -0.35 -2.37 33.95
C GLY A 29 -0.97 -3.03 32.72
N ARG A 30 -0.49 -4.22 32.36
CA ARG A 30 -1.05 -5.02 31.27
C ARG A 30 -2.54 -5.36 31.48
N ARG A 31 -2.89 -5.91 32.66
CA ARG A 31 -4.27 -6.31 32.96
C ARG A 31 -5.24 -5.13 32.93
N ARG A 32 -4.82 -3.95 33.40
CA ARG A 32 -5.66 -2.75 33.38
C ARG A 32 -5.85 -2.22 31.96
N ALA A 33 -4.83 -2.31 31.12
CA ALA A 33 -4.94 -2.01 29.69
C ALA A 33 -5.88 -2.99 28.97
N GLU A 34 -5.76 -4.30 29.26
CA GLU A 34 -6.68 -5.34 28.77
C GLU A 34 -8.15 -5.06 29.14
N GLN A 35 -8.38 -4.46 30.32
CA GLN A 35 -9.69 -4.09 30.82
C GLN A 35 -10.20 -2.73 30.31
N GLY A 36 -9.38 -1.95 29.58
CA GLY A 36 -9.74 -0.62 29.10
C GLY A 36 -9.90 0.44 30.20
N VAL A 37 -9.28 0.25 31.37
CA VAL A 37 -9.35 1.23 32.47
C VAL A 37 -8.45 2.42 32.13
N PRO A 38 -8.93 3.68 32.22
CA PRO A 38 -8.10 4.86 31.96
C PRO A 38 -6.83 4.85 32.80
N LEU A 39 -5.67 5.06 32.15
CA LEU A 39 -4.37 5.03 32.84
C LEU A 39 -4.31 6.00 34.02
N ASP A 40 -4.92 7.18 33.90
CA ASP A 40 -4.97 8.16 34.99
C ASP A 40 -5.67 7.64 36.25
N ASP A 41 -6.74 6.85 36.09
CA ASP A 41 -7.44 6.23 37.22
C ASP A 41 -6.61 5.10 37.83
N VAL A 42 -5.90 4.33 36.99
CA VAL A 42 -4.93 3.32 37.46
C VAL A 42 -3.85 3.99 38.31
N LEU A 43 -3.18 5.02 37.79
CA LEU A 43 -2.10 5.73 38.51
C LEU A 43 -2.62 6.46 39.75
N ARG A 44 -3.84 7.00 39.73
CA ARG A 44 -4.50 7.58 40.91
C ARG A 44 -4.63 6.54 42.04
N SER A 45 -4.98 5.28 41.72
CA SER A 45 -5.11 4.23 42.72
C SER A 45 -3.78 3.89 43.42
N PHE A 46 -2.64 3.94 42.70
CA PHE A 46 -1.31 3.74 43.28
C PHE A 46 -0.91 4.89 44.20
N ARG A 47 -1.18 6.13 43.80
CA ARG A 47 -0.94 7.32 44.64
C ARG A 47 -1.79 7.28 45.91
N PHE A 48 -3.06 6.85 45.79
CA PHE A 48 -3.95 6.67 46.94
C PHE A 48 -3.45 5.57 47.89
N GLY A 49 -3.01 4.43 47.34
CA GLY A 49 -2.41 3.35 48.13
C GLY A 49 -1.15 3.78 48.87
N GLY A 50 -0.26 4.56 48.24
CA GLY A 50 0.91 5.13 48.88
C GLY A 50 0.56 6.05 50.05
N ARG A 51 -0.47 6.88 49.90
CA ARG A 51 -0.98 7.74 50.99
C ARG A 51 -1.53 6.93 52.16
N ILE A 52 -2.31 5.90 51.91
CA ILE A 52 -2.83 5.02 52.98
C ILE A 52 -1.68 4.39 53.77
N ILE A 53 -0.65 3.89 53.09
CA ILE A 53 0.52 3.29 53.74
C ILE A 53 1.27 4.32 54.59
N TRP A 54 1.40 5.55 54.10
CA TRP A 54 2.02 6.64 54.85
C TRP A 54 1.22 7.00 56.11
N ASP A 55 -0.09 7.16 55.97
CA ASP A 55 -0.97 7.52 57.08
C ASP A 55 -0.94 6.44 58.19
N ASP A 56 -0.99 5.16 57.80
CA ASP A 56 -0.89 4.01 58.71
C ASP A 56 0.48 3.93 59.43
N LEU A 57 1.57 4.22 58.72
CA LEU A 57 2.92 4.27 59.29
C LEU A 57 3.04 5.38 60.34
N ILE A 58 2.47 6.56 60.10
CA ILE A 58 2.51 7.67 61.07
C ILE A 58 1.65 7.38 62.30
N GLU A 59 0.49 6.75 62.11
CA GLU A 59 -0.43 6.40 63.19
C GLU A 59 0.16 5.35 64.13
N HIS A 60 0.71 4.26 63.60
CA HIS A 60 1.19 3.12 64.38
C HIS A 60 2.70 3.12 64.65
N GLY A 61 3.48 3.83 63.84
CA GLY A 61 4.95 3.84 63.93
C GLY A 61 5.50 4.72 65.05
N ARG A 62 4.70 5.63 65.63
CA ARG A 62 5.16 6.59 66.66
C ARG A 62 5.74 5.91 67.90
N ASP A 63 5.22 4.75 68.26
CA ASP A 63 5.61 4.02 69.47
C ASP A 63 6.71 2.98 69.21
N VAL A 64 7.08 2.74 67.94
CA VAL A 64 7.94 1.63 67.52
C VAL A 64 9.17 2.10 66.72
N LEU A 65 9.08 3.25 66.05
CA LEU A 65 10.14 3.79 65.20
C LEU A 65 10.76 5.06 65.83
N PRO A 66 12.10 5.17 65.87
CA PRO A 66 12.76 6.41 66.24
C PRO A 66 12.36 7.56 65.29
N PRO A 67 12.06 8.77 65.80
CA PRO A 67 11.64 9.90 64.97
C PRO A 67 12.60 10.27 63.84
N GLU A 68 13.89 9.96 64.01
CA GLU A 68 14.96 10.27 63.07
C GLU A 68 14.89 9.43 61.79
N VAL A 69 14.23 8.27 61.83
CA VAL A 69 14.15 7.30 60.71
C VAL A 69 12.92 7.56 59.83
N VAL A 70 11.90 8.23 60.36
CA VAL A 70 10.62 8.49 59.65
C VAL A 70 10.81 9.25 58.32
N PRO A 71 11.65 10.29 58.20
CA PRO A 71 11.89 10.97 56.93
C PRO A 71 12.51 10.07 55.86
N GLU A 72 13.43 9.18 56.25
CA GLU A 72 14.07 8.22 55.34
C GLU A 72 13.06 7.22 54.79
N ILE A 73 12.20 6.67 55.67
CA ILE A 73 11.12 5.76 55.26
C ILE A 73 10.13 6.47 54.33
N GLY A 74 9.80 7.74 54.61
CA GLY A 74 8.93 8.55 53.75
C GLY A 74 9.49 8.74 52.35
N THR A 75 10.77 9.12 52.23
CA THR A 75 11.46 9.22 50.93
C THR A 75 11.42 7.89 50.18
N ARG A 76 11.73 6.79 50.87
CA ARG A 76 11.76 5.46 50.27
C ARG A 76 10.38 4.97 49.83
N LEU A 77 9.32 5.36 50.55
CA LEU A 77 7.94 5.10 50.17
C LEU A 77 7.57 5.80 48.87
N TRP A 78 7.91 7.08 48.73
CA TRP A 78 7.66 7.82 47.50
C TRP A 78 8.43 7.25 46.32
N GLU A 79 9.71 6.88 46.50
CA GLU A 79 10.51 6.21 45.45
C GLU A 79 9.87 4.90 44.98
N VAL A 80 9.39 4.05 45.90
CA VAL A 80 8.74 2.79 45.53
C VAL A 80 7.41 3.05 44.82
N VAL A 81 6.62 4.02 45.26
CA VAL A 81 5.35 4.38 44.60
C VAL A 81 5.60 4.93 43.20
N ASP A 82 6.59 5.81 43.03
CA ASP A 82 6.94 6.40 41.73
C ASP A 82 7.45 5.32 40.77
N GLN A 83 8.41 4.50 41.20
CA GLN A 83 8.96 3.42 40.36
C GLN A 83 7.89 2.38 40.01
N THR A 84 7.03 1.99 40.96
CA THR A 84 5.92 1.07 40.68
C THR A 84 4.93 1.69 39.68
N SER A 85 4.62 2.99 39.82
CA SER A 85 3.73 3.71 38.92
C SER A 85 4.31 3.81 37.50
N ALA A 86 5.62 4.06 37.39
CA ALA A 86 6.34 4.09 36.12
C ALA A 86 6.30 2.74 35.40
N GLU A 87 6.55 1.64 36.13
CA GLU A 87 6.48 0.27 35.59
C GLU A 87 5.06 -0.10 35.11
N VAL A 88 4.03 0.29 35.87
CA VAL A 88 2.62 0.11 35.49
C VAL A 88 2.31 0.88 34.21
N ALA A 89 2.69 2.15 34.12
CA ALA A 89 2.45 2.99 32.94
C ALA A 89 3.18 2.47 31.71
N SER A 90 4.45 2.05 31.86
CA SER A 90 5.25 1.46 30.80
C SER A 90 4.59 0.18 30.24
N ALA A 91 4.19 -0.73 31.11
CA ALA A 91 3.52 -1.97 30.72
C ALA A 91 2.14 -1.73 30.07
N TYR A 92 1.39 -0.75 30.58
CA TYR A 92 0.11 -0.32 30.02
C TYR A 92 0.27 0.16 28.57
N HIS A 93 1.16 1.14 28.33
CA HIS A 93 1.42 1.66 26.98
C HIS A 93 2.10 0.64 26.06
N HIS A 94 2.89 -0.29 26.61
CA HIS A 94 3.42 -1.40 25.83
C HIS A 94 2.29 -2.29 25.31
N TYR A 95 1.33 -2.64 26.16
CA TYR A 95 0.16 -3.42 25.76
C TYR A 95 -0.67 -2.69 24.70
N GLU A 96 -1.03 -1.42 24.90
CA GLU A 96 -1.78 -0.63 23.91
C GLU A 96 -1.10 -0.63 22.53
N ARG A 97 0.21 -0.34 22.50
CA ARG A 97 0.99 -0.39 21.25
C ARG A 97 1.05 -1.79 20.65
N SER A 98 1.08 -2.84 21.48
CA SER A 98 1.10 -4.22 21.01
C SER A 98 -0.22 -4.62 20.33
N VAL A 99 -1.36 -4.15 20.85
CA VAL A 99 -2.69 -4.39 20.28
C VAL A 99 -2.83 -3.66 18.94
N LEU A 100 -2.45 -2.38 18.89
CA LEU A 100 -2.46 -1.61 17.63
C LEU A 100 -1.58 -2.25 16.56
N ARG A 101 -0.35 -2.63 16.90
CA ARG A 101 0.56 -3.34 15.97
C ARG A 101 0.02 -4.70 15.55
N ALA A 102 -0.65 -5.42 16.44
CA ALA A 102 -1.27 -6.71 16.11
C ALA A 102 -2.43 -6.52 15.12
N ASP A 103 -3.24 -5.47 15.28
CA ASP A 103 -4.31 -5.12 14.35
C ASP A 103 -3.75 -4.68 12.99
N GLU A 104 -2.76 -3.78 12.95
CA GLU A 104 -2.07 -3.37 11.72
C GLU A 104 -1.47 -4.58 10.97
N ARG A 105 -0.78 -5.47 11.69
CA ARG A 105 -0.21 -6.70 11.11
C ARG A 105 -1.30 -7.62 10.57
N ARG A 106 -2.42 -7.76 11.29
CA ARG A 106 -3.57 -8.56 10.84
C ARG A 106 -4.16 -7.99 9.56
N ARG A 107 -4.41 -6.67 9.51
CA ARG A 107 -4.89 -5.98 8.29
C ARG A 107 -3.92 -6.17 7.12
N ALA A 108 -2.61 -6.02 7.35
CA ALA A 108 -1.58 -6.24 6.33
C ALA A 108 -1.56 -7.67 5.79
N MET A 109 -1.71 -8.69 6.66
CA MET A 109 -1.79 -10.09 6.25
C MET A 109 -3.03 -10.39 5.41
N LEU A 110 -4.17 -9.79 5.77
CA LEU A 110 -5.42 -9.92 5.00
C LEU A 110 -5.29 -9.25 3.63
N TRP A 111 -4.73 -8.04 3.57
CA TRP A 111 -4.43 -7.38 2.29
C TRP A 111 -3.52 -8.23 1.40
N GLU A 112 -2.41 -8.72 1.94
CA GLU A 112 -1.51 -9.58 1.17
C GLU A 112 -2.22 -10.87 0.70
N GLY A 113 -3.07 -11.46 1.53
CA GLY A 113 -3.85 -12.63 1.13
C GLY A 113 -4.91 -12.36 0.06
N VAL A 114 -5.61 -11.22 0.13
CA VAL A 114 -6.60 -10.81 -0.88
C VAL A 114 -5.91 -10.51 -2.21
N LEU A 115 -4.82 -9.74 -2.19
CA LEU A 115 -4.10 -9.35 -3.42
C LEU A 115 -3.33 -10.52 -4.07
N SER A 116 -2.89 -11.51 -3.29
CA SER A 116 -2.23 -12.73 -3.80
C SER A 116 -3.21 -13.84 -4.21
N GLY A 117 -4.51 -13.69 -3.97
CA GLY A 117 -5.53 -14.67 -4.36
C GLY A 117 -5.66 -15.85 -3.40
N ARG A 118 -5.30 -15.70 -2.11
CA ARG A 118 -5.53 -16.71 -1.04
C ARG A 118 -7.00 -16.79 -0.59
N THR A 119 -7.92 -16.26 -1.38
CA THR A 119 -9.36 -16.20 -1.13
C THR A 119 -10.06 -17.55 -1.31
N GLY A 120 -9.39 -18.61 -1.76
CA GLY A 120 -10.01 -19.94 -1.87
C GLY A 120 -10.47 -20.58 -0.53
N GLN A 121 -10.07 -20.02 0.62
CA GLN A 121 -10.46 -20.52 1.94
C GLN A 121 -11.66 -19.73 2.51
N PRO A 122 -12.81 -20.36 2.81
CA PRO A 122 -14.00 -19.66 3.30
C PRO A 122 -13.77 -18.85 4.58
N GLY A 123 -12.98 -19.39 5.52
CA GLY A 123 -12.64 -18.68 6.78
C GLY A 123 -11.82 -17.41 6.54
N PHE A 124 -10.90 -17.43 5.57
CA PHE A 124 -10.10 -16.27 5.20
C PHE A 124 -10.96 -15.17 4.55
N ILE A 125 -11.83 -15.53 3.60
CA ILE A 125 -12.73 -14.55 2.95
C ILE A 125 -13.63 -13.87 3.97
N ALA A 126 -14.25 -14.63 4.88
CA ALA A 126 -15.14 -14.07 5.90
C ALA A 126 -14.39 -13.12 6.85
N GLU A 127 -13.17 -13.46 7.23
CA GLU A 127 -12.32 -12.60 8.04
C GLU A 127 -11.88 -11.33 7.29
N ALA A 128 -11.45 -11.46 6.04
CA ALA A 128 -11.06 -10.36 5.18
C ALA A 128 -12.22 -9.38 4.99
N SER A 129 -13.42 -9.89 4.70
CA SER A 129 -14.64 -9.09 4.56
C SER A 129 -14.93 -8.27 5.82
N ARG A 130 -14.91 -8.91 7.00
CA ARG A 130 -15.20 -8.24 8.28
C ARG A 130 -14.14 -7.20 8.68
N VAL A 131 -12.86 -7.49 8.46
CA VAL A 131 -11.77 -6.59 8.89
C VAL A 131 -11.56 -5.45 7.89
N LEU A 132 -11.70 -5.70 6.59
CA LEU A 132 -11.53 -4.69 5.55
C LEU A 132 -12.82 -3.92 5.24
N ASP A 133 -13.95 -4.33 5.82
CA ASP A 133 -15.29 -3.77 5.58
C ASP A 133 -15.70 -3.83 4.10
N LEU A 134 -15.44 -4.99 3.48
CA LEU A 134 -15.69 -5.26 2.06
C LEU A 134 -16.66 -6.45 1.91
N PRO A 135 -17.85 -6.29 1.31
CA PRO A 135 -18.82 -7.39 1.15
C PRO A 135 -18.35 -8.54 0.24
N VAL A 136 -18.47 -9.79 0.68
CA VAL A 136 -17.89 -10.94 -0.06
C VAL A 136 -18.33 -11.05 -1.52
N GLU A 137 -19.60 -10.76 -1.82
CA GLU A 137 -20.25 -11.04 -3.12
C GLU A 137 -20.37 -9.82 -4.04
N ASP A 138 -19.99 -8.63 -3.58
CA ASP A 138 -20.12 -7.42 -4.39
C ASP A 138 -19.16 -7.45 -5.60
N ASP A 139 -19.52 -6.75 -6.66
CA ASP A 139 -18.61 -6.48 -7.76
C ASP A 139 -17.62 -5.37 -7.34
N TYR A 140 -16.39 -5.45 -7.82
CA TYR A 140 -15.30 -4.58 -7.39
C TYR A 140 -14.60 -3.91 -8.56
N LEU A 141 -14.18 -2.66 -8.33
CA LEU A 141 -13.04 -2.06 -9.04
C LEU A 141 -11.83 -2.07 -8.13
N VAL A 142 -10.73 -2.60 -8.65
CA VAL A 142 -9.40 -2.46 -8.04
C VAL A 142 -8.63 -1.36 -8.74
N ILE A 143 -8.00 -0.51 -7.96
CA ILE A 143 -7.16 0.57 -8.45
C ILE A 143 -5.75 0.47 -7.87
N VAL A 144 -4.78 0.88 -8.65
CA VAL A 144 -3.40 1.08 -8.23
C VAL A 144 -3.01 2.50 -8.58
N CYS A 145 -2.44 3.22 -7.63
CA CYS A 145 -1.99 4.60 -7.79
C CYS A 145 -0.53 4.71 -7.31
N ASP A 146 0.24 5.62 -7.88
CA ASP A 146 1.59 5.91 -7.38
C ASP A 146 1.56 6.62 -6.02
N GLU A 147 0.77 7.68 -5.91
CA GLU A 147 0.58 8.41 -4.65
C GLU A 147 -0.88 8.89 -4.54
N LEU A 148 -1.51 8.65 -3.38
CA LEU A 148 -2.90 9.01 -3.16
C LEU A 148 -3.13 9.48 -1.73
N ASP A 149 -3.82 10.62 -1.58
CA ASP A 149 -4.42 11.03 -0.31
C ASP A 149 -5.63 10.13 -0.05
N ILE A 150 -5.44 9.10 0.78
CA ILE A 150 -6.47 8.10 1.10
C ILE A 150 -7.70 8.77 1.73
N PRO A 151 -7.60 9.64 2.76
CA PRO A 151 -8.76 10.37 3.29
C PRO A 151 -9.56 11.14 2.24
N LEU A 152 -8.89 11.80 1.30
CA LEU A 152 -9.56 12.49 0.20
C LEU A 152 -10.28 11.50 -0.73
N ALA A 153 -9.64 10.38 -1.07
CA ALA A 153 -10.23 9.35 -1.92
C ALA A 153 -11.46 8.71 -1.26
N GLU A 154 -11.38 8.35 0.02
CA GLU A 154 -12.50 7.83 0.82
C GLU A 154 -13.67 8.82 0.87
N SER A 155 -13.38 10.10 1.10
CA SER A 155 -14.40 11.17 1.11
C SER A 155 -15.10 11.31 -0.25
N ARG A 156 -14.35 11.28 -1.36
CA ARG A 156 -14.90 11.34 -2.72
C ARG A 156 -15.72 10.12 -3.08
N LEU A 157 -15.33 8.95 -2.58
CA LEU A 157 -15.97 7.66 -2.84
C LEU A 157 -16.95 7.25 -1.76
N ALA A 158 -17.39 8.15 -0.86
CA ALA A 158 -18.23 7.82 0.29
C ALA A 158 -19.56 7.09 -0.04
N ALA A 159 -20.01 7.15 -1.30
CA ALA A 159 -21.18 6.38 -1.78
C ALA A 159 -20.90 4.88 -1.96
N HIS A 160 -19.63 4.48 -2.02
CA HIS A 160 -19.11 3.15 -2.33
C HIS A 160 -18.19 2.67 -1.19
N PRO A 161 -18.48 1.53 -0.53
CA PRO A 161 -17.54 0.94 0.42
C PRO A 161 -16.17 0.76 -0.24
N SER A 162 -15.12 1.29 0.38
CA SER A 162 -13.77 1.18 -0.16
C SER A 162 -12.77 0.91 0.94
N ALA A 163 -11.73 0.16 0.59
CA ALA A 163 -10.63 -0.12 1.47
C ALA A 163 -9.30 0.13 0.74
N TRP A 164 -8.34 0.66 1.49
CA TRP A 164 -7.07 1.14 0.96
C TRP A 164 -5.90 0.52 1.72
N VAL A 165 -4.81 0.30 1.00
CA VAL A 165 -3.53 -0.09 1.59
C VAL A 165 -2.39 0.63 0.89
N ASP A 166 -1.52 1.23 1.69
CA ASP A 166 -0.26 1.79 1.26
C ASP A 166 0.78 0.66 1.15
N ARG A 167 1.44 0.58 -0.01
CA ARG A 167 2.59 -0.31 -0.26
C ARG A 167 3.77 0.56 -0.67
N SER A 168 4.98 0.01 -0.55
CA SER A 168 6.24 0.73 -0.71
C SER A 168 6.34 1.69 -1.92
N ASP A 169 5.70 1.36 -3.05
CA ASP A 169 5.77 2.16 -4.28
C ASP A 169 4.38 2.54 -4.85
N VAL A 170 3.29 2.04 -4.26
CA VAL A 170 1.93 2.22 -4.77
C VAL A 170 0.88 2.15 -3.67
N VAL A 171 -0.19 2.92 -3.83
CA VAL A 171 -1.44 2.75 -3.08
C VAL A 171 -2.38 1.84 -3.85
N VAL A 172 -2.96 0.85 -3.16
CA VAL A 172 -3.98 -0.04 -3.73
C VAL A 172 -5.32 0.27 -3.08
N GLY A 173 -6.35 0.43 -3.91
CA GLY A 173 -7.73 0.62 -3.47
C GLY A 173 -8.65 -0.46 -4.03
N VAL A 174 -9.59 -0.90 -3.22
CA VAL A 174 -10.68 -1.81 -3.62
C VAL A 174 -12.00 -1.10 -3.34
N ILE A 175 -12.82 -0.93 -4.37
CA ILE A 175 -14.07 -0.16 -4.32
C ILE A 175 -15.21 -1.11 -4.66
N ALA A 176 -16.10 -1.36 -3.70
CA ALA A 176 -17.31 -2.14 -3.90
C ALA A 176 -18.31 -1.35 -4.75
N LEU A 177 -18.84 -1.98 -5.78
CA LEU A 177 -19.82 -1.43 -6.69
C LEU A 177 -21.23 -1.80 -6.22
N ARG A 178 -22.04 -0.81 -5.83
CA ARG A 178 -23.43 -1.04 -5.40
C ARG A 178 -24.39 -1.35 -6.54
N GLU A 179 -23.99 -1.04 -7.77
CA GLU A 179 -24.61 -1.44 -9.03
C GLU A 179 -23.50 -1.88 -9.98
N PRO A 180 -23.74 -2.77 -10.97
CA PRO A 180 -22.71 -3.20 -11.93
C PRO A 180 -22.18 -2.09 -12.86
N ARG A 181 -22.53 -0.81 -12.60
CA ARG A 181 -22.04 0.35 -13.34
C ARG A 181 -20.83 0.95 -12.65
N ALA A 182 -19.72 0.93 -13.37
CA ALA A 182 -18.46 1.53 -12.96
C ALA A 182 -18.39 3.05 -13.24
N ASP A 183 -19.41 3.65 -13.89
CA ASP A 183 -19.33 5.00 -14.44
C ASP A 183 -19.02 6.07 -13.38
N GLN A 184 -19.80 6.11 -12.29
CA GLN A 184 -19.61 7.08 -11.22
C GLN A 184 -18.24 6.98 -10.52
N PRO A 185 -17.79 5.80 -10.02
CA PRO A 185 -16.46 5.70 -9.42
C PRO A 185 -15.36 6.02 -10.44
N LEU A 186 -15.51 5.63 -11.71
CA LEU A 186 -14.54 5.98 -12.75
C LEU A 186 -14.46 7.49 -12.98
N GLU A 187 -15.57 8.22 -13.03
CA GLU A 187 -15.57 9.69 -13.15
C GLU A 187 -14.85 10.36 -11.98
N LEU A 188 -15.09 9.88 -10.76
CA LEU A 188 -14.40 10.38 -9.56
C LEU A 188 -12.88 10.13 -9.63
N LEU A 189 -12.48 8.93 -10.05
CA LEU A 189 -11.07 8.56 -10.24
C LEU A 189 -10.39 9.37 -11.35
N HIS A 190 -11.10 9.68 -12.44
CA HIS A 190 -10.61 10.60 -13.46
C HIS A 190 -10.34 11.99 -12.88
N GLY A 191 -11.24 12.48 -12.03
CA GLY A 191 -11.06 13.74 -11.30
C GLY A 191 -9.82 13.72 -10.40
N LEU A 192 -9.60 12.63 -9.67
CA LEU A 192 -8.40 12.45 -8.82
C LEU A 192 -7.10 12.36 -9.63
N ALA A 193 -7.14 11.71 -10.79
CA ALA A 193 -6.00 11.61 -11.70
C ALA A 193 -5.60 12.96 -12.30
N ALA A 194 -6.59 13.80 -12.62
CA ALA A 194 -6.39 15.11 -13.25
C ALA A 194 -6.05 16.23 -12.25
N ALA A 195 -6.43 16.09 -10.97
CA ALA A 195 -6.17 17.09 -9.95
C ALA A 195 -4.65 17.25 -9.69
N PRO A 196 -4.10 18.49 -9.67
CA PRO A 196 -2.68 18.74 -9.37
C PRO A 196 -2.22 18.05 -8.07
N PRO A 197 -1.01 17.46 -8.02
CA PRO A 197 0.05 17.45 -9.06
C PRO A 197 -0.16 16.48 -10.24
N GLY A 198 -1.35 15.88 -10.37
CA GLY A 198 -1.66 14.85 -11.37
C GLY A 198 -1.12 13.50 -10.90
N ARG A 199 -1.95 12.45 -10.98
CA ARG A 199 -1.62 11.11 -10.44
C ARG A 199 -1.58 10.09 -11.55
N LEU A 200 -0.80 9.03 -11.34
CA LEU A 200 -0.81 7.88 -12.23
C LEU A 200 -1.76 6.85 -11.63
N ILE A 201 -2.89 6.59 -12.30
CA ILE A 201 -3.91 5.66 -11.81
C ILE A 201 -4.14 4.56 -12.84
N GLY A 202 -3.94 3.30 -12.43
CA GLY A 202 -4.36 2.12 -13.16
C GLY A 202 -5.65 1.55 -12.56
N VAL A 203 -6.61 1.24 -13.40
CA VAL A 203 -7.93 0.70 -12.99
C VAL A 203 -8.17 -0.63 -13.69
N SER A 204 -8.62 -1.61 -12.93
CA SER A 204 -9.04 -2.91 -13.46
C SER A 204 -10.37 -2.84 -14.24
N GLY A 205 -10.70 -3.93 -14.93
CA GLY A 205 -12.10 -4.21 -15.26
C GLY A 205 -12.90 -4.53 -14.00
N VAL A 206 -14.22 -4.66 -14.13
CA VAL A 206 -15.07 -5.09 -13.01
C VAL A 206 -14.78 -6.55 -12.67
N VAL A 207 -14.41 -6.83 -11.42
CA VAL A 207 -14.15 -8.19 -10.92
C VAL A 207 -15.23 -8.61 -9.93
N ARG A 208 -15.61 -9.89 -9.96
CA ARG A 208 -16.72 -10.40 -9.14
C ARG A 208 -16.23 -10.89 -7.78
N GLY A 209 -16.85 -10.41 -6.72
CA GLY A 209 -16.60 -10.82 -5.35
C GLY A 209 -15.18 -10.54 -4.87
N LEU A 210 -14.97 -10.72 -3.57
CA LEU A 210 -13.66 -10.51 -2.95
C LEU A 210 -12.60 -11.49 -3.52
N ALA A 211 -13.05 -12.63 -4.05
CA ALA A 211 -12.18 -13.60 -4.72
C ALA A 211 -11.56 -13.07 -6.02
N GLY A 212 -12.25 -12.17 -6.72
CA GLY A 212 -11.78 -11.56 -7.97
C GLY A 212 -10.74 -10.45 -7.79
N VAL A 213 -10.58 -9.92 -6.57
CA VAL A 213 -9.70 -8.77 -6.28
C VAL A 213 -8.24 -9.04 -6.65
N ALA A 214 -7.75 -10.28 -6.51
CA ALA A 214 -6.39 -10.62 -6.92
C ALA A 214 -6.17 -10.46 -8.43
N ASP A 215 -7.18 -10.79 -9.24
CA ASP A 215 -7.14 -10.55 -10.69
C ASP A 215 -7.25 -9.07 -11.01
N GLY A 216 -8.18 -8.37 -10.35
CA GLY A 216 -8.30 -6.92 -10.48
C GLY A 216 -7.01 -6.19 -10.12
N TYR A 217 -6.30 -6.61 -9.08
CA TYR A 217 -5.00 -6.04 -8.72
C TYR A 217 -3.96 -6.21 -9.83
N ARG A 218 -3.87 -7.40 -10.44
CA ARG A 218 -2.98 -7.62 -11.60
C ARG A 218 -3.37 -6.73 -12.78
N GLN A 219 -4.66 -6.67 -13.11
CA GLN A 219 -5.19 -5.83 -14.20
C GLN A 219 -4.86 -4.35 -13.99
N ALA A 220 -5.13 -3.82 -12.79
CA ALA A 220 -4.86 -2.43 -12.44
C ALA A 220 -3.35 -2.10 -12.47
N LEU A 221 -2.49 -3.02 -12.04
CA LEU A 221 -1.03 -2.85 -12.11
C LEU A 221 -0.52 -2.82 -13.56
N LEU A 222 -1.10 -3.64 -14.45
CA LEU A 222 -0.80 -3.62 -15.88
C LEU A 222 -1.25 -2.30 -16.51
N ALA A 223 -2.47 -1.82 -16.19
CA ALA A 223 -2.98 -0.55 -16.67
C ALA A 223 -2.13 0.66 -16.21
N LEU A 224 -1.68 0.65 -14.95
CA LEU A 224 -0.75 1.66 -14.42
C LEU A 224 0.55 1.70 -15.25
N ARG A 225 1.13 0.52 -15.50
CA ARG A 225 2.41 0.38 -16.23
C ARG A 225 2.28 0.70 -17.72
N ALA A 226 1.13 0.46 -18.34
CA ALA A 226 0.88 0.75 -19.75
C ALA A 226 1.06 2.24 -20.11
N ARG A 227 0.85 3.14 -19.13
CA ARG A 227 1.03 4.59 -19.31
C ARG A 227 2.49 5.05 -19.34
N ALA A 228 3.46 4.19 -19.02
CA ALA A 228 4.91 4.46 -19.08
C ALA A 228 5.29 5.83 -18.47
N GLY A 229 4.79 6.12 -17.25
CA GLY A 229 5.08 7.35 -16.50
C GLY A 229 4.22 8.58 -16.84
N SER A 230 3.36 8.52 -17.87
CA SER A 230 2.45 9.63 -18.18
C SER A 230 1.31 9.75 -17.16
N ARG A 231 1.16 10.92 -16.52
CA ARG A 231 0.06 11.20 -15.57
C ARG A 231 -1.31 10.97 -16.19
N GLY A 232 -2.28 10.57 -15.38
CA GLY A 232 -3.66 10.29 -15.78
C GLY A 232 -4.12 8.88 -15.41
N LEU A 233 -5.35 8.60 -15.81
CA LEU A 233 -6.00 7.30 -15.60
C LEU A 233 -5.80 6.40 -16.82
N SER A 234 -5.61 5.11 -16.60
CA SER A 234 -5.73 4.07 -17.62
C SER A 234 -6.57 2.92 -17.09
N ARG A 235 -7.53 2.48 -17.91
CA ARG A 235 -8.33 1.29 -17.63
C ARG A 235 -7.70 0.09 -18.32
N TYR A 236 -7.77 -1.06 -17.67
CA TYR A 236 -7.30 -2.32 -18.22
C TYR A 236 -7.95 -2.65 -19.57
N ASP A 237 -9.28 -2.45 -19.68
CA ASP A 237 -10.05 -2.69 -20.90
C ASP A 237 -9.55 -1.88 -22.11
N ASP A 238 -8.93 -0.72 -21.86
CA ASP A 238 -8.44 0.21 -22.89
C ASP A 238 -6.98 -0.06 -23.30
N CYS A 239 -6.28 -0.98 -22.62
CA CYS A 239 -4.84 -1.24 -22.82
C CYS A 239 -4.48 -2.73 -22.88
N LEU A 240 -5.38 -3.58 -23.37
CA LEU A 240 -5.17 -5.03 -23.49
C LEU A 240 -3.90 -5.43 -24.28
N PRO A 241 -3.54 -4.77 -25.40
CA PRO A 241 -2.29 -5.08 -26.10
C PRO A 241 -1.04 -4.80 -25.24
N GLU A 242 -1.01 -3.66 -24.55
CA GLU A 242 0.06 -3.30 -23.61
C GLU A 242 0.11 -4.29 -22.44
N ALA A 243 -1.04 -4.65 -21.89
CA ALA A 243 -1.16 -5.63 -20.81
C ALA A 243 -0.63 -7.02 -21.22
N LEU A 244 -0.91 -7.46 -22.45
CA LEU A 244 -0.36 -8.70 -23.01
C LEU A 244 1.17 -8.64 -23.07
N LEU A 245 1.73 -7.55 -23.61
CA LEU A 245 3.17 -7.34 -23.73
C LEU A 245 3.86 -7.27 -22.36
N LEU A 246 3.25 -6.60 -21.38
CA LEU A 246 3.75 -6.51 -20.01
C LEU A 246 3.67 -7.84 -19.25
N SER A 247 2.75 -8.73 -19.64
CA SER A 247 2.60 -10.07 -19.07
C SER A 247 3.59 -11.08 -19.67
N SER A 248 4.26 -10.75 -20.78
CA SER A 248 5.26 -11.61 -21.42
C SER A 248 6.43 -10.79 -21.97
N PRO A 249 7.34 -10.30 -21.09
CA PRO A 249 8.47 -9.44 -21.49
C PRO A 249 9.38 -10.09 -22.55
N ASP A 250 9.63 -11.39 -22.44
CA ASP A 250 10.46 -12.12 -23.42
C ASP A 250 9.86 -12.08 -24.83
N ILE A 251 8.53 -12.25 -24.95
CA ILE A 251 7.83 -12.14 -26.23
C ILE A 251 7.88 -10.69 -26.74
N ALA A 252 7.75 -9.70 -25.86
CA ALA A 252 7.86 -8.29 -26.23
C ALA A 252 9.26 -7.96 -26.77
N ASP A 253 10.32 -8.48 -26.15
CA ASP A 253 11.69 -8.30 -26.60
C ASP A 253 11.96 -9.07 -27.91
N ASP A 254 11.39 -10.25 -28.09
CA ASP A 254 11.47 -11.02 -29.34
C ASP A 254 10.78 -10.28 -30.51
N LEU A 255 9.65 -9.62 -30.25
CA LEU A 255 8.96 -8.77 -31.22
C LEU A 255 9.81 -7.56 -31.61
N ILE A 256 10.42 -6.87 -30.64
CA ILE A 256 11.34 -5.76 -30.90
C ILE A 256 12.54 -6.26 -31.71
N ARG A 257 13.15 -7.38 -31.31
CA ARG A 257 14.29 -7.96 -32.00
C ARG A 257 13.99 -8.34 -33.44
N THR A 258 12.82 -8.92 -33.67
CA THR A 258 12.42 -9.38 -35.00
C THR A 258 12.06 -8.23 -35.93
N TRP A 259 11.37 -7.19 -35.43
CA TRP A 259 10.81 -6.13 -36.28
C TRP A 259 11.57 -4.81 -36.26
N LEU A 260 12.25 -4.48 -35.16
CA LEU A 260 12.76 -3.14 -34.90
C LEU A 260 14.27 -3.08 -34.72
N ASP A 261 14.96 -4.13 -34.27
CA ASP A 261 16.43 -4.13 -34.15
C ASP A 261 17.17 -3.74 -35.45
N PRO A 262 16.76 -4.19 -36.65
CA PRO A 262 17.38 -3.74 -37.90
C PRO A 262 17.27 -2.22 -38.11
N LEU A 263 16.22 -1.59 -37.58
CA LEU A 263 16.05 -0.14 -37.63
C LEU A 263 16.81 0.56 -36.51
N LEU A 264 16.84 -0.04 -35.31
CA LEU A 264 17.53 0.48 -34.13
C LEU A 264 19.06 0.43 -34.27
N ALA A 265 19.59 -0.45 -35.13
CA ALA A 265 21.00 -0.51 -35.48
C ALA A 265 21.48 0.67 -36.36
N LEU A 266 20.57 1.48 -36.90
CA LEU A 266 20.90 2.67 -37.69
C LEU A 266 21.33 3.85 -36.79
N PRO A 267 21.97 4.89 -37.36
CA PRO A 267 22.20 6.14 -36.64
C PRO A 267 20.91 6.68 -36.01
N ALA A 268 20.98 7.14 -34.76
CA ALA A 268 19.81 7.46 -33.93
C ALA A 268 18.82 8.46 -34.56
N ALA A 269 19.29 9.42 -35.35
CA ALA A 269 18.42 10.35 -36.07
C ALA A 269 17.57 9.64 -37.14
N GLU A 270 18.19 8.75 -37.89
CA GLU A 270 17.56 7.98 -38.94
C GLU A 270 16.60 6.93 -38.38
N ALA A 271 17.01 6.18 -37.35
CA ALA A 271 16.16 5.22 -36.65
C ALA A 271 14.87 5.87 -36.15
N ARG A 272 14.98 7.04 -35.49
CA ARG A 272 13.82 7.81 -35.00
C ARG A 272 12.87 8.22 -36.12
N GLU A 273 13.38 8.65 -37.26
CA GLU A 273 12.55 9.09 -38.39
C GLU A 273 11.79 7.93 -39.04
N LEU A 274 12.45 6.78 -39.23
CA LEU A 274 11.83 5.58 -39.77
C LEU A 274 10.79 5.01 -38.80
N ILE A 275 11.11 4.89 -37.51
CA ILE A 275 10.17 4.41 -36.48
C ILE A 275 8.96 5.35 -36.37
N ARG A 276 9.15 6.67 -36.41
CA ARG A 276 8.05 7.64 -36.42
C ARG A 276 7.12 7.44 -37.63
N THR A 277 7.69 7.23 -38.80
CA THR A 277 6.90 6.97 -40.03
C THR A 277 6.14 5.66 -39.91
N LEU A 278 6.77 4.61 -39.36
CA LEU A 278 6.17 3.30 -39.18
C LEU A 278 5.01 3.32 -38.18
N ARG A 279 5.17 4.00 -37.03
CA ARG A 279 4.08 4.24 -36.05
C ARG A 279 2.89 4.95 -36.69
N ALA A 280 3.14 6.03 -37.43
CA ALA A 280 2.07 6.77 -38.09
C ALA A 280 1.38 5.91 -39.17
N TRP A 281 2.14 5.08 -39.89
CA TRP A 281 1.61 4.18 -40.91
C TRP A 281 0.70 3.10 -40.33
N VAL A 282 1.13 2.45 -39.24
CA VAL A 282 0.31 1.47 -38.51
C VAL A 282 -0.95 2.14 -37.93
N ALA A 283 -0.82 3.32 -37.30
CA ALA A 283 -1.96 4.08 -36.79
C ALA A 283 -2.94 4.52 -37.91
N CYS A 284 -2.45 4.70 -39.14
CA CYS A 284 -3.24 4.96 -40.33
C CYS A 284 -3.71 3.68 -41.06
N ALA A 285 -3.72 2.53 -40.37
CA ALA A 285 -4.08 1.22 -40.89
C ALA A 285 -3.42 0.88 -42.23
N GLY A 286 -2.15 1.23 -42.39
CA GLY A 286 -1.37 0.92 -43.59
C GLY A 286 -1.51 1.90 -44.76
N SER A 287 -2.23 3.00 -44.62
CA SER A 287 -2.46 3.94 -45.73
C SER A 287 -1.32 4.96 -45.87
N THR A 288 -0.63 4.97 -47.02
CA THR A 288 0.46 5.93 -47.28
C THR A 288 -0.02 7.38 -47.36
N VAL A 289 -1.22 7.60 -47.89
CA VAL A 289 -1.83 8.94 -48.04
C VAL A 289 -2.18 9.54 -46.68
N ARG A 290 -2.81 8.76 -45.79
CA ARG A 290 -3.13 9.22 -44.44
C ARG A 290 -1.88 9.45 -43.61
N THR A 291 -0.88 8.57 -43.76
CA THR A 291 0.43 8.71 -43.09
C THR A 291 1.14 10.01 -43.48
N ALA A 292 1.13 10.36 -44.77
CA ALA A 292 1.75 11.58 -45.28
C ALA A 292 1.14 12.85 -44.65
N LYS A 293 -0.20 12.85 -44.45
CA LYS A 293 -0.91 13.91 -43.74
C LYS A 293 -0.58 13.95 -42.24
N ALA A 294 -0.39 12.78 -41.61
CA ALA A 294 -0.09 12.66 -40.18
C ALA A 294 1.36 13.02 -39.81
N VAL A 295 2.34 12.81 -40.71
CA VAL A 295 3.77 13.11 -40.49
C VAL A 295 4.25 14.29 -41.37
N PRO A 296 3.44 15.36 -41.51
CA PRO A 296 3.51 16.43 -42.52
C PRO A 296 4.60 16.29 -43.59
N CYS A 297 4.48 15.31 -44.49
CA CYS A 297 5.46 15.07 -45.56
C CYS A 297 4.80 14.64 -46.87
N HIS A 298 5.56 14.65 -47.96
CA HIS A 298 5.04 14.22 -49.26
C HIS A 298 4.80 12.70 -49.27
N ARG A 299 3.75 12.23 -49.96
CA ARG A 299 3.41 10.79 -50.07
C ARG A 299 4.61 9.95 -50.53
N ASN A 300 5.34 10.42 -51.53
CA ASN A 300 6.54 9.73 -52.04
C ASN A 300 7.61 9.52 -50.95
N THR A 301 7.74 10.45 -50.00
CA THR A 301 8.67 10.30 -48.88
C THR A 301 8.25 9.14 -47.97
N VAL A 302 6.96 9.01 -47.66
CA VAL A 302 6.43 7.87 -46.89
C VAL A 302 6.69 6.56 -47.63
N VAL A 303 6.36 6.50 -48.93
CA VAL A 303 6.59 5.31 -49.76
C VAL A 303 8.07 4.91 -49.77
N ASN A 304 8.98 5.88 -49.96
CA ASN A 304 10.42 5.62 -49.96
C ASN A 304 10.91 5.11 -48.60
N ARG A 305 10.46 5.72 -47.49
CA ARG A 305 10.80 5.25 -46.14
C ARG A 305 10.27 3.84 -45.88
N LEU A 306 9.03 3.54 -46.23
CA LEU A 306 8.44 2.20 -46.06
C LEU A 306 9.16 1.14 -46.90
N ARG A 307 9.55 1.44 -48.14
CA ARG A 307 10.39 0.55 -48.96
C ARG A 307 11.74 0.27 -48.32
N ARG A 308 12.38 1.31 -47.78
CA ARG A 308 13.64 1.15 -47.05
C ARG A 308 13.47 0.32 -45.78
N ILE A 309 12.41 0.56 -45.01
CA ILE A 309 12.10 -0.23 -43.81
C ILE A 309 11.89 -1.70 -44.18
N ALA A 310 11.12 -1.99 -45.22
CA ALA A 310 10.88 -3.36 -45.70
C ALA A 310 12.19 -4.07 -46.09
N LEU A 311 13.12 -3.36 -46.74
CA LEU A 311 14.46 -3.88 -47.07
C LEU A 311 15.29 -4.20 -45.82
N LEU A 312 15.26 -3.32 -44.81
CA LEU A 312 16.03 -3.49 -43.57
C LEU A 312 15.49 -4.64 -42.70
N ILE A 313 14.16 -4.75 -42.59
CA ILE A 313 13.49 -5.82 -41.84
C ILE A 313 13.56 -7.16 -42.61
N GLY A 314 13.76 -7.12 -43.92
CA GLY A 314 13.75 -8.30 -44.78
C GLY A 314 12.34 -8.89 -44.97
N ARG A 315 11.29 -8.07 -44.81
CA ARG A 315 9.88 -8.48 -44.93
C ARG A 315 9.08 -7.46 -45.72
N PRO A 316 8.12 -7.88 -46.57
CA PRO A 316 7.26 -6.95 -47.28
C PRO A 316 6.30 -6.24 -46.32
N LEU A 317 6.08 -4.94 -46.53
CA LEU A 317 5.04 -4.15 -45.88
C LEU A 317 3.93 -3.88 -46.91
N ALA A 318 2.87 -4.68 -46.86
CA ALA A 318 1.72 -4.53 -47.75
C ALA A 318 0.90 -3.27 -47.38
N GLU A 319 0.44 -2.52 -48.39
CA GLU A 319 -0.46 -1.37 -48.17
C GLU A 319 -1.79 -1.87 -47.57
N ASP A 320 -2.38 -1.05 -46.69
CA ASP A 320 -3.68 -1.29 -46.05
C ASP A 320 -3.80 -2.55 -45.17
N THR A 321 -2.71 -3.26 -44.87
CA THR A 321 -2.71 -4.40 -43.93
C THR A 321 -1.37 -4.47 -43.17
N PRO A 322 -1.15 -3.57 -42.19
CA PRO A 322 0.02 -3.65 -41.33
C PRO A 322 0.01 -4.96 -40.52
N PRO A 323 1.15 -5.68 -40.40
CA PRO A 323 1.25 -6.86 -39.54
C PRO A 323 0.94 -6.52 -38.08
N VAL A 324 0.19 -7.38 -37.40
CA VAL A 324 -0.17 -7.18 -35.99
C VAL A 324 1.07 -7.20 -35.11
N GLU A 325 2.01 -8.10 -35.40
CA GLU A 325 3.28 -8.22 -34.70
C GLU A 325 4.11 -6.93 -34.78
N LEU A 326 3.99 -6.19 -35.87
CA LEU A 326 4.66 -4.90 -36.01
C LEU A 326 4.04 -3.83 -35.09
N ASP A 327 2.71 -3.76 -34.99
CA ASP A 327 2.04 -2.86 -34.04
C ASP A 327 2.47 -3.18 -32.60
N LEU A 328 2.45 -4.47 -32.24
CA LEU A 328 2.88 -4.94 -30.93
C LEU A 328 4.35 -4.61 -30.64
N ALA A 329 5.26 -4.79 -31.61
CA ALA A 329 6.66 -4.41 -31.47
C ALA A 329 6.83 -2.90 -31.23
N LEU A 330 6.07 -2.06 -31.96
CA LEU A 330 6.13 -0.60 -31.81
C LEU A 330 5.61 -0.12 -30.45
N ARG A 331 4.56 -0.76 -29.92
CA ARG A 331 4.04 -0.56 -28.56
C ARG A 331 5.06 -0.99 -27.52
N ALA A 332 5.64 -2.18 -27.66
CA ALA A 332 6.68 -2.69 -26.76
C ALA A 332 7.87 -1.72 -26.67
N LEU A 333 8.32 -1.19 -27.82
CA LEU A 333 9.38 -0.19 -27.85
C LEU A 333 9.00 1.11 -27.13
N ALA A 334 7.75 1.58 -27.28
CA ALA A 334 7.27 2.79 -26.60
C ALA A 334 7.30 2.63 -25.07
N MET A 335 6.89 1.47 -24.56
CA MET A 335 6.92 1.16 -23.13
C MET A 335 8.35 1.10 -22.56
N ARG A 336 9.35 0.69 -23.35
CA ARG A 336 10.77 0.72 -22.93
C ARG A 336 11.33 2.13 -22.86
N SER A 337 10.92 3.02 -23.76
CA SER A 337 11.43 4.40 -23.81
C SER A 337 10.84 5.32 -22.73
N GLY A 338 9.77 4.91 -22.05
CA GLY A 338 9.16 5.65 -20.93
C GLY A 338 9.54 5.12 -19.54
N ARG A 339 10.48 4.17 -19.45
CA ARG A 339 11.16 3.80 -18.20
C ARG A 339 12.46 4.58 -18.10
#